data_AF-A0A800A7Y1-F1
#
_entry.id   AF-A0A800A7Y1-F1
#
_cell.length_a   1.000
_cell.length_b   1.000
_cell.length_c   1.000
_cell.angle_alpha   90.00
_cell.angle_beta   90.00
_cell.angle_gamma   90.00
#
_symmetry.space_group_name_H-M   'P 1'
#
loop_
_entity.id
_entity.type
_entity.pdbx_description
1 polymer ?
#
loop_
_entity_poly.entity_id
_entity_poly.type
_entity_poly.pdbx_seq_one_letter_code
_entity_poly.pdbx_strand_id
1 'polypeptide(L)' 'MDLSRIDPADIPVHVGLILDGNGRWANARGLPRTAGHLAGEEALFDTVEGALEIGISWLTAFTFSTENW' A
#
# COMPACT_ATOMS: atom_id res chain seq x y z
N MET A 1 -0.71 7.77 15.59
CA MET A 1 -2.14 7.68 15.24
C MET A 1 -2.98 7.62 16.51
N ASP A 2 -4.21 8.16 16.55
CA ASP A 2 -5.14 7.90 17.67
C ASP A 2 -5.84 6.56 17.44
N LEU A 3 -5.39 5.53 18.15
CA LEU A 3 -5.90 4.16 18.04
C LEU A 3 -7.09 3.87 18.96
N SER A 4 -7.53 4.84 19.78
CA SER A 4 -8.61 4.65 20.76
C SER A 4 -9.97 4.31 20.13
N ARG A 5 -10.09 4.49 18.81
CA ARG A 5 -11.30 4.23 18.02
C ARG A 5 -11.29 2.89 17.28
N ILE A 6 -10.23 2.10 17.40
CA ILE A 6 -10.11 0.78 16.76
C ILE A 6 -10.14 -0.28 17.87
N ASP A 7 -11.14 -1.16 17.85
CA ASP A 7 -11.16 -2.31 18.75
C ASP A 7 -10.06 -3.30 18.30
N PRO A 8 -9.10 -3.67 19.15
CA PRO A 8 -8.09 -4.67 18.81
C PRO A 8 -8.68 -6.01 18.32
N ALA A 9 -9.89 -6.37 18.75
CA ALA A 9 -10.57 -7.59 18.32
C ALA A 9 -11.03 -7.53 16.85
N ASP A 10 -11.19 -6.34 16.28
CA ASP A 10 -11.61 -6.11 14.90
C ASP A 10 -10.43 -6.01 13.92
N ILE A 11 -9.19 -6.05 14.43
CA ILE A 11 -7.99 -5.91 13.59
C ILE A 11 -7.79 -7.21 12.80
N PRO A 12 -7.75 -7.16 11.46
CA PRO A 12 -7.58 -8.35 10.65
C PRO A 12 -6.18 -8.94 10.84
N VAL A 13 -6.12 -10.26 10.93
CA VAL A 13 -4.85 -11.00 10.98
C VAL A 13 -4.09 -10.89 9.66
N HIS A 14 -4.79 -10.76 8.53
CA HIS A 14 -4.21 -10.70 7.19
C HIS A 14 -4.96 -9.71 6.29
N VAL A 15 -4.20 -8.83 5.62
CA VAL A 15 -4.69 -7.92 4.59
C VAL A 15 -3.96 -8.16 3.26
N GLY A 16 -4.73 -8.21 2.17
CA GLY A 16 -4.23 -8.20 0.79
C GLY A 16 -4.37 -6.81 0.17
N LEU A 17 -3.33 -6.36 -0.55
CA LEU A 17 -3.24 -5.05 -1.18
C LEU A 17 -3.02 -5.19 -2.69
N ILE A 18 -3.72 -4.37 -3.48
CA ILE A 18 -3.41 -4.16 -4.90
C ILE A 18 -2.89 -2.75 -5.06
N LEU A 19 -1.62 -2.60 -5.45
CA LEU A 19 -0.92 -1.32 -5.53
C LEU A 19 -1.20 -0.60 -6.85
N ASP A 20 -2.47 -0.33 -7.14
CA ASP A 20 -2.88 0.35 -8.38
C ASP A 20 -2.77 1.88 -8.28
N GLY A 21 -2.65 2.54 -9.43
CA GLY A 21 -2.74 4.00 -9.55
C GLY A 21 -1.42 4.71 -9.79
N ASN A 22 -0.26 4.05 -9.63
CA ASN A 22 1.07 4.62 -9.85
C ASN A 22 1.20 5.36 -11.19
N GLY A 23 0.74 4.74 -12.28
CA GLY A 23 0.74 5.37 -13.61
C GLY A 23 -0.18 6.58 -13.72
N ARG A 24 -1.39 6.52 -13.13
CA ARG A 24 -2.33 7.65 -13.12
C ARG A 24 -1.79 8.82 -12.29
N TRP A 25 -1.16 8.52 -11.15
CA TRP A 25 -0.53 9.50 -10.28
C TRP A 25 0.59 10.27 -10.99
N ALA A 26 1.44 9.57 -11.75
CA ALA A 26 2.52 10.18 -12.54
C ALA A 26 1.97 11.02 -13.69
N ASN A 27 1.01 10.49 -14.44
CA ASN A 27 0.39 11.17 -15.58
C ASN A 27 -0.28 12.49 -15.15
N ALA A 28 -0.99 12.49 -14.01
CA ALA A 28 -1.64 13.69 -13.47
C ALA A 28 -0.63 14.81 -13.11
N ARG A 29 0.66 14.48 -13.01
CA ARG A 29 1.76 15.41 -12.68
C ARG A 29 2.69 15.67 -13.86
N GLY A 30 2.39 15.15 -15.05
CA GLY A 30 3.25 15.26 -16.22
C GLY A 30 4.60 14.53 -16.07
N LEU A 31 4.65 13.51 -15.20
CA LEU A 31 5.88 12.75 -14.91
C LEU A 31 5.92 11.43 -15.69
N PRO A 32 7.12 10.86 -15.93
CA PRO A 32 7.26 9.50 -16.44
C PRO A 32 6.63 8.46 -15.51
N ARG A 33 6.10 7.36 -16.05
CA ARG A 33 5.50 6.27 -15.24
C ARG A 33 6.43 5.73 -14.16
N THR A 34 7.74 5.68 -14.41
CA THR A 34 8.75 5.25 -13.43
C THR A 34 8.73 6.08 -12.15
N ALA A 35 8.46 7.39 -12.24
CA ALA A 35 8.29 8.25 -11.06
C ALA A 35 7.08 7.84 -10.22
N GLY A 36 6.01 7.36 -10.86
CA GLY A 36 4.85 6.81 -10.16
C GLY A 36 5.16 5.50 -9.44
N HIS A 37 6.04 4.66 -9.99
CA HIS A 37 6.48 3.44 -9.30
C HIS A 37 7.30 3.75 -8.05
N LEU A 38 8.21 4.75 -8.11
CA LEU A 38 8.96 5.20 -6.95
C LEU A 38 8.06 5.78 -5.86
N ALA A 39 7.06 6.59 -6.25
CA ALA A 39 6.06 7.09 -5.29
C ALA A 39 5.20 5.95 -4.69
N GLY A 40 4.90 4.92 -5.49
CA GLY A 40 4.19 3.73 -5.02
C GLY A 40 5.00 2.89 -4.03
N GLU A 41 6.33 2.85 -4.17
CA GLU A 41 7.24 2.22 -3.21
C GLU A 41 7.18 2.94 -1.86
N GLU A 42 7.31 4.27 -1.85
CA GLU A 42 7.20 5.08 -0.63
C GLU A 42 5.84 4.87 0.07
N ALA A 43 4.75 4.85 -0.70
CA ALA A 43 3.41 4.58 -0.16
C ALA A 43 3.25 3.16 0.41
N LEU A 44 3.92 2.16 -0.18
CA LEU A 44 3.93 0.80 0.35
C LEU A 44 4.64 0.74 1.70
N PHE A 45 5.79 1.42 1.84
CA PHE A 45 6.51 1.49 3.12
C PHE A 45 5.66 2.14 4.21
N ASP A 46 5.04 3.27 3.94
CA ASP A 46 4.12 3.94 4.88
C ASP A 46 2.94 3.03 5.30
N THR A 47 2.40 2.27 4.34
CA THR A 47 1.34 1.28 4.62
C THR A 47 1.83 0.14 5.52
N VAL A 48 3.05 -0.34 5.31
CA VAL A 48 3.67 -1.41 6.12
C VAL A 48 3.90 -0.92 7.55
N GLU A 49 4.43 0.28 7.74
CA GLU A 49 4.62 0.87 9.07
C GLU A 49 3.29 1.02 9.81
N GLY A 50 2.25 1.54 9.12
CA GLY A 50 0.90 1.61 9.70
C GLY A 50 0.33 0.24 10.07
N ALA A 51 0.55 -0.79 9.24
CA ALA A 51 0.12 -2.16 9.53
C ALA A 51 0.81 -2.74 10.76
N LEU A 52 2.11 -2.45 10.95
CA LEU A 52 2.87 -2.82 12.14
C LEU A 52 2.37 -2.10 13.39
N GLU A 53 2.11 -0.78 13.30
CA GLU A 53 1.62 0.02 14.42
C GLU A 53 0.26 -0.48 14.97
N ILE A 54 -0.63 -0.93 14.08
CA ILE A 54 -1.94 -1.45 14.48
C ILE A 54 -1.94 -2.96 14.76
N GLY A 55 -0.86 -3.68 14.47
CA GLY A 55 -0.73 -5.10 14.81
C GLY A 55 -1.30 -6.08 13.77
N ILE A 56 -1.38 -5.69 12.50
CA ILE A 56 -1.66 -6.66 11.41
C ILE A 56 -0.48 -7.63 11.31
N SER A 57 -0.77 -8.94 11.34
CA SER A 57 0.27 -9.97 11.33
C SER A 57 0.74 -10.35 9.93
N TRP A 58 -0.12 -10.23 8.92
CA TRP A 58 0.18 -10.60 7.53
C TRP A 58 -0.25 -9.50 6.57
N LEU A 59 0.67 -9.14 5.67
CA LEU A 59 0.40 -8.22 4.57
C LEU A 59 0.86 -8.86 3.26
N THR A 60 -0.04 -8.98 2.28
CA THR A 60 0.30 -9.45 0.94
C THR A 60 0.10 -8.32 -0.05
N ALA A 61 1.15 -7.92 -0.75
CA ALA A 61 1.10 -6.89 -1.77
C ALA A 61 1.17 -7.49 -3.16
N PHE A 62 0.21 -7.12 -4.02
CA PHE A 62 0.23 -7.46 -5.43
C PHE A 62 1.08 -6.44 -6.19
N THR A 63 2.37 -6.76 -6.33
CA THR A 63 3.38 -5.87 -6.93
C THR A 63 3.52 -6.05 -8.44
N PHE A 64 3.28 -7.26 -8.95
CA PHE A 64 3.36 -7.60 -10.37
C PHE A 64 2.52 -8.84 -10.69
N SER A 65 1.75 -8.80 -11.78
CA SER A 65 0.89 -9.91 -12.26
C SER A 65 1.48 -10.66 -13.45
N THR A 66 0.90 -11.81 -13.77
CA THR A 66 1.21 -12.57 -15.00
C THR A 66 0.78 -11.83 -16.27
N GLU A 67 -0.08 -10.82 -16.18
CA GLU A 67 -0.59 -10.03 -17.30
C GLU A 67 0.11 -8.67 -17.46
N ASN A 68 1.13 -8.36 -16.64
CA ASN A 68 1.86 -7.09 -16.72
C ASN A 68 3.01 -7.06 -17.74
N TRP A 69 3.18 -8.13 -18.53
CA TRP A 69 4.15 -8.19 -19.63
C TRP A 69 3.77 -7.33 -20.83
#